data_AF-A0A1E5NZ16-F1
#
_entry.id   AF-A0A1E5NZ16-F1
#
_cell.length_a   1.000
_cell.length_b   1.000
_cell.length_c   1.000
_cell.angle_alpha   90.00
_cell.angle_beta   90.00
_cell.angle_gamma   90.00
#
_symmetry.space_group_name_H-M   'P 1'
#
loop_
_entity.id
_entity.type
_entity.pdbx_description
1 polymer ?
#
loop_
_entity_poly.entity_id
_entity_poly.type
_entity_poly.pdbx_seq_one_letter_code
_entity_poly.pdbx_strand_id
1 'polypeptide(L)'
;MNAEVAWGGRWEHPECGASGEAVWDDDDTASSGHDCDRTGEVTWNAEWKCHGCGTGSDDQFDDDTTTHADHEYADEDEGVAA
;
A
#
# COMPACT_ATOMS: atom_id res chain seq x y z
N MET A 1 -15.90 13.28 1.31
CA MET A 1 -15.51 11.86 1.17
C MET A 1 -14.00 11.86 1.21
N ASN A 2 -13.34 11.04 2.04
CA ASN A 2 -11.88 10.93 1.97
C ASN A 2 -11.53 10.38 0.58
N ALA A 3 -10.57 11.00 -0.09
CA ALA A 3 -10.14 10.50 -1.39
C ALA A 3 -9.65 9.05 -1.23
N GLU A 4 -10.09 8.17 -2.13
CA GLU A 4 -9.67 6.77 -2.14
C GLU A 4 -8.14 6.73 -2.35
N VAL A 5 -7.43 6.12 -1.41
CA VAL A 5 -5.99 5.83 -1.52
C VAL A 5 -5.85 4.36 -1.87
N ALA A 6 -5.15 4.08 -2.96
CA ALA A 6 -4.81 2.73 -3.37
C ALA A 6 -3.31 2.51 -3.22
N TRP A 7 -2.95 1.36 -2.67
CA TRP A 7 -1.59 0.86 -2.56
C TRP A 7 -1.32 -0.15 -3.66
N GLY A 8 -0.10 -0.13 -4.20
CA GLY A 8 0.41 -1.14 -5.11
C GLY A 8 1.84 -1.48 -4.75
N GLY A 9 2.17 -2.76 -4.62
CA GLY A 9 3.50 -3.16 -4.21
C GLY A 9 3.98 -4.46 -4.81
N ARG A 10 5.30 -4.64 -4.79
CA ARG A 10 5.97 -5.88 -5.14
C ARG A 10 6.66 -6.46 -3.92
N TRP A 11 6.46 -7.74 -3.67
CA TRP A 11 7.14 -8.47 -2.62
C TRP A 11 8.19 -9.42 -3.20
N GLU A 12 9.20 -9.72 -2.40
CA GLU A 12 10.23 -10.72 -2.70
C GLU A 12 10.61 -11.49 -1.44
N HIS A 13 10.76 -12.81 -1.58
CA HIS A 13 11.37 -13.67 -0.57
C HIS A 13 12.83 -13.97 -0.96
N PRO A 14 13.84 -13.43 -0.24
CA PRO A 14 15.23 -13.49 -0.68
C PRO A 14 15.79 -14.92 -0.75
N GLU A 15 15.27 -15.83 0.09
CA GLU A 15 15.86 -17.16 0.27
C GLU A 15 15.29 -18.20 -0.70
N CYS A 16 14.07 -18.00 -1.21
CA CYS A 16 13.48 -18.86 -2.25
C CYS A 16 13.43 -18.18 -3.63
N GLY A 17 13.58 -16.84 -3.68
CA GLY A 17 13.48 -16.04 -4.90
C GLY A 17 12.05 -15.87 -5.42
N ALA A 18 11.03 -16.27 -4.64
CA ALA A 18 9.65 -15.99 -4.99
C ALA A 18 9.39 -14.50 -4.91
N SER A 19 8.58 -14.00 -5.84
CA SER A 19 8.13 -12.62 -5.86
C SER A 19 6.72 -12.55 -6.42
N GLY A 20 6.04 -11.47 -6.10
CA GLY A 20 4.70 -11.19 -6.60
C GLY A 20 4.37 -9.72 -6.44
N GLU A 21 3.23 -9.33 -7.00
CA GLU A 21 2.73 -7.97 -6.96
C GLU A 21 1.24 -8.00 -6.58
N ALA A 22 0.80 -6.99 -5.85
CA ALA A 22 -0.60 -6.84 -5.45
C ALA A 22 -0.97 -5.37 -5.36
N VAL A 23 -2.28 -5.12 -5.39
CA VAL A 23 -2.91 -3.82 -5.15
C VAL A 23 -3.96 -4.03 -4.06
N TRP A 24 -4.01 -3.14 -3.10
CA TRP A 24 -4.95 -3.19 -1.97
C TRP A 24 -5.39 -1.77 -1.56
N ASP A 25 -6.47 -1.69 -0.79
CA ASP A 25 -7.01 -0.42 -0.30
C ASP A 25 -6.21 0.09 0.92
N ASP A 26 -6.32 1.37 1.24
CA ASP A 26 -5.78 1.88 2.52
C ASP A 26 -6.45 1.21 3.72
N ASP A 27 -5.72 1.07 4.83
CA ASP A 27 -6.11 0.28 6.02
C ASP A 27 -6.22 -1.25 5.80
N ASP A 28 -5.98 -1.76 4.59
CA ASP A 28 -5.85 -3.22 4.37
C ASP A 28 -4.45 -3.74 4.74
N THR A 29 -4.39 -5.06 4.93
CA THR A 29 -3.14 -5.79 5.20
C THR A 29 -2.54 -6.31 3.90
N ALA A 30 -1.30 -5.91 3.63
CA ALA A 30 -0.52 -6.46 2.52
C ALA A 30 0.00 -7.84 2.91
N SER A 31 -0.47 -8.88 2.20
CA SER A 31 -0.06 -10.27 2.45
C SER A 31 0.34 -10.95 1.15
N SER A 32 1.52 -11.55 1.14
CA SER A 32 2.06 -12.29 0.00
C SER A 32 1.35 -13.63 -0.20
N GLY A 33 0.73 -14.15 0.86
CA GLY A 33 0.21 -15.52 0.93
C GLY A 33 1.28 -16.59 0.70
N HIS A 34 2.57 -16.21 0.77
CA HIS A 34 3.69 -17.08 0.46
C HIS A 34 4.27 -17.70 1.73
N ASP A 35 3.88 -18.94 2.00
CA ASP A 35 4.50 -19.76 3.05
C ASP A 35 5.51 -20.72 2.42
N CYS A 36 6.76 -20.65 2.86
CA CYS A 36 7.78 -21.63 2.49
C CYS A 36 8.63 -22.04 3.71
N ASP A 37 9.06 -23.30 3.77
CA ASP A 37 9.86 -23.82 4.89
C ASP A 37 11.28 -23.23 5.01
N ARG A 38 11.62 -22.19 4.24
CA ARG A 38 12.92 -21.54 4.31
C ARG A 38 12.86 -20.39 5.30
N THR A 39 13.99 -20.15 5.97
CA THR A 39 14.21 -18.91 6.72
C THR A 39 14.17 -17.72 5.75
N GLY A 40 13.91 -16.52 6.27
CA GLY A 40 13.77 -15.30 5.47
C GLY A 40 12.36 -14.72 5.61
N GLU A 41 12.28 -13.41 5.76
CA GLU A 41 11.01 -12.69 5.79
C GLU A 41 10.75 -12.12 4.40
N VAL A 42 9.48 -12.11 3.99
CA VAL A 42 9.06 -11.45 2.76
C VAL A 42 9.05 -9.94 3.02
N THR A 43 9.70 -9.20 2.13
CA THR A 43 9.72 -7.72 2.18
C THR A 43 8.92 -7.17 1.01
N TRP A 44 8.05 -6.21 1.31
CA TRP A 44 7.29 -5.44 0.33
C TRP A 44 8.02 -4.15 -0.03
N ASN A 45 7.95 -3.78 -1.30
CA ASN A 45 8.24 -2.44 -1.82
C ASN A 45 6.93 -1.92 -2.42
N ALA A 46 6.25 -1.04 -1.69
CA ALA A 46 4.93 -0.56 -2.05
C ALA A 46 4.95 0.93 -2.33
N GLU A 47 4.05 1.38 -3.19
CA GLU A 47 3.73 2.78 -3.44
C GLU A 47 2.24 2.99 -3.27
N TRP A 48 1.84 4.13 -2.74
CA TRP A 48 0.44 4.53 -2.71
C TRP A 48 0.23 5.85 -3.42
N LYS A 49 -1.01 6.06 -3.87
CA LYS A 49 -1.40 7.33 -4.47
C LYS A 49 -2.82 7.70 -4.08
N CYS A 50 -2.98 8.93 -3.58
CA CYS A 50 -4.26 9.55 -3.34
C CYS A 50 -4.89 9.97 -4.68
N HIS A 51 -6.08 9.46 -4.97
CA HIS A 51 -6.80 9.79 -6.19
C HIS A 51 -7.32 11.24 -6.23
N GLY A 52 -7.53 11.87 -5.06
CA GLY A 52 -8.06 13.23 -4.95
C GLY A 52 -7.03 14.31 -5.24
N CYS A 53 -5.84 14.23 -4.62
CA CYS A 53 -4.81 15.27 -4.75
C CYS A 53 -3.60 14.86 -5.60
N GLY A 54 -3.45 13.56 -5.88
CA GLY A 54 -2.32 13.02 -6.63
C GLY A 54 -1.02 12.84 -5.84
N THR A 55 -1.01 13.17 -4.54
CA THR A 55 0.09 12.84 -3.62
C THR A 55 0.25 11.32 -3.51
N GLY A 56 1.48 10.88 -3.33
CA GLY A 56 1.81 9.48 -3.07
C GLY A 56 3.15 9.37 -2.36
N SER A 57 3.43 8.20 -1.79
CA SER A 57 4.72 7.85 -1.20
C SER A 57 5.06 6.41 -1.54
N ASP A 58 6.34 6.08 -1.45
CA ASP A 58 6.84 4.71 -1.44
C ASP A 58 7.25 4.31 -0.01
N ASP A 59 7.01 3.05 0.34
CA ASP A 59 7.30 2.46 1.64
C ASP A 59 7.76 1.01 1.51
N GLN A 60 8.58 0.57 2.47
CA GLN A 60 9.02 -0.81 2.60
C GLN A 60 8.68 -1.34 3.98
N PHE A 61 8.09 -2.53 4.02
CA PHE A 61 7.62 -3.16 5.24
C PHE A 61 7.61 -4.69 5.09
N ASP A 62 7.52 -5.37 6.24
CA ASP A 62 7.46 -6.83 6.32
C ASP A 62 6.08 -7.35 5.91
N ASP A 63 5.99 -8.62 5.50
CA ASP A 63 4.72 -9.25 5.16
C ASP A 63 3.70 -9.21 6.31
N ASP A 64 2.42 -9.26 5.95
CA ASP A 64 1.28 -9.15 6.87
C ASP A 64 1.24 -7.85 7.68
N THR A 65 1.84 -6.77 7.15
CA THR A 65 1.75 -5.41 7.70
C THR A 65 0.48 -4.71 7.21
N THR A 66 -0.26 -4.11 8.13
CA THR A 66 -1.37 -3.19 7.80
C THR A 66 -0.78 -1.84 7.37
N THR A 67 -1.17 -1.38 6.18
CA THR A 67 -0.66 -0.12 5.61
C THR A 67 -1.60 1.03 5.89
N HIS A 68 -1.02 2.18 6.23
CA HIS A 68 -1.75 3.43 6.42
C HIS A 68 -0.99 4.53 5.70
N ALA A 69 -1.65 5.22 4.76
CA ALA A 69 -1.03 6.30 4.00
C ALA A 69 -0.80 7.58 4.83
N ASP A 70 -1.33 7.62 6.08
CA ASP A 70 -1.32 8.78 6.98
C ASP A 70 -1.68 10.09 6.23
N HIS A 71 -2.58 9.98 5.25
CA HIS A 71 -2.92 11.06 4.33
C HIS A 71 -4.38 11.45 4.47
N GLU A 72 -4.58 12.56 5.18
CA GLU A 72 -5.87 13.23 5.26
C GLU A 72 -6.05 14.20 4.09
N TYR A 73 -6.88 13.82 3.11
CA TYR A 73 -7.37 14.74 2.08
C TYR A 73 -8.82 15.14 2.37
N ALA A 74 -9.01 16.39 2.79
CA ALA A 74 -10.31 17.01 2.78
C ALA A 74 -10.59 17.49 1.35
N ASP A 75 -11.46 16.78 0.63
CA ASP A 75 -12.02 17.23 -0.63
C ASP A 75 -12.78 18.54 -0.36
N GLU A 76 -12.17 19.68 -0.72
CA GLU A 76 -12.81 20.99 -0.63
C GLU A 76 -13.86 21.14 -1.74
N ASP A 77 -14.96 20.39 -1.67
CA ASP A 77 -16.23 20.78 -2.32
C ASP A 77 -17.06 21.60 -1.32
N GLU A 78 -16.54 22.77 -0.94
CA GLU A 78 -17.37 23.85 -0.39
C GLU A 78 -17.73 24.76 -1.55
N GLY A 79 -18.82 24.42 -2.24
CA GLY A 79 -19.45 25.34 -3.18
C GLY A 79 -19.77 26.68 -2.50
N VAL A 80 -19.07 27.74 -2.87
CA VAL A 80 -19.59 29.11 -2.84
C VAL A 80 -19.76 29.58 -4.28
N ALA A 81 -20.95 29.30 -4.81
CA ALA A 81 -21.58 30.23 -5.72
C ALA A 81 -22.08 31.43 -4.90
N ALA A 82 -21.49 32.60 -5.09
CA ALA A 82 -22.10 33.91 -4.84
C ALA A 82 -21.38 34.98 -5.68
#